data_AF-A0A6A0H5S2-F1
#
_entry.id   AF-A0A6A0H5S2-F1
#
_cell.length_a   1.000
_cell.length_b   1.000
_cell.length_c   1.000
_cell.angle_alpha   90.00
_cell.angle_beta   90.00
_cell.angle_gamma   90.00
#
_symmetry.space_group_name_H-M   'P 1'
#
loop_
_entity.id
_entity.type
_entity.pdbx_description
1 polymer ?
#
loop_
_entity_poly.entity_id
_entity_poly.type
_entity_poly.pdbx_seq_one_letter_code
_entity_poly.pdbx_strand_id
1 'polypeptide(L)'
;MINAGAWRGTASPCLHGSRRSTAGANLSRTGGHPHMPPQEVLSDKQGRFRVVVAKSRPNLGIAIEGGADTKQSIPRVINIAGNGAVFEAGGIRVGQLILAVDDQNLEGKSHEEAARLISSCWLSRSRPEMEFLMMDRKPSPSDLRKSSAPIIQS
;
A
#
# COMPACT_ATOMS: atom_id res chain seq x y z
N MET A 1 -21.85 45.27 21.36
CA MET A 1 -22.65 46.10 20.43
C MET A 1 -23.41 45.17 19.51
N ILE A 2 -24.71 45.38 19.51
CA ILE A 2 -25.75 44.80 18.65
C ILE A 2 -25.46 45.01 17.16
N ASN A 3 -25.75 44.03 16.31
CA ASN A 3 -26.53 44.33 15.11
C ASN A 3 -27.34 43.11 14.67
N ALA A 4 -28.66 43.29 14.69
CA ALA A 4 -29.67 42.37 14.19
C ALA A 4 -30.31 43.02 12.96
N GLY A 5 -30.50 42.25 11.90
CA GLY A 5 -31.27 42.62 10.72
C GLY A 5 -31.30 41.41 9.79
N ALA A 6 -32.42 40.98 9.22
CA ALA A 6 -33.77 41.49 9.21
C ALA A 6 -34.73 40.32 8.96
N TRP A 7 -35.94 40.45 9.49
CA TRP A 7 -37.06 39.55 9.25
C TRP A 7 -37.84 39.97 7.99
N ARG A 8 -38.63 39.01 7.49
CA ARG A 8 -39.93 39.12 6.78
C ARG A 8 -39.90 38.71 5.30
N GLY A 9 -40.57 37.58 5.04
CA GLY A 9 -41.05 37.15 3.73
C GLY A 9 -42.09 36.06 3.92
N THR A 10 -43.36 36.47 3.96
CA THR A 10 -44.58 35.67 4.15
C THR A 10 -45.01 34.96 2.86
N ALA A 11 -45.56 33.73 2.94
CA ALA A 11 -46.84 33.30 2.34
C ALA A 11 -46.92 31.78 2.07
N SER A 12 -48.02 31.16 2.52
CA SER A 12 -48.54 29.80 2.25
C SER A 12 -49.18 29.70 0.83
N PRO A 13 -49.90 28.62 0.40
CA PRO A 13 -49.98 27.22 0.84
C PRO A 13 -49.93 26.15 -0.30
N CYS A 14 -49.85 24.89 0.16
CA CYS A 14 -50.15 23.55 -0.38
C CYS A 14 -50.81 23.37 -1.76
N LEU A 15 -50.30 22.44 -2.59
CA LEU A 15 -51.11 21.53 -3.44
C LEU A 15 -50.34 20.21 -3.76
N HIS A 16 -50.88 19.12 -3.21
CA HIS A 16 -50.93 17.72 -3.68
C HIS A 16 -49.86 17.13 -4.61
N GLY A 17 -49.22 16.05 -4.14
CA GLY A 17 -48.45 15.15 -4.99
C GLY A 17 -48.03 13.87 -4.27
N SER A 18 -48.94 12.91 -4.15
CA SER A 18 -48.67 11.55 -3.67
C SER A 18 -47.64 10.84 -4.56
N ARG A 19 -46.50 10.41 -4.00
CA ARG A 19 -45.87 9.11 -4.31
C ARG A 19 -44.65 8.78 -3.42
N ARG A 20 -44.90 7.88 -2.47
CA ARG A 20 -44.21 6.59 -2.25
C ARG A 20 -42.67 6.57 -2.42
N SER A 21 -41.95 6.49 -1.29
CA SER A 21 -41.12 5.33 -0.90
C SER A 21 -40.15 5.70 0.22
N THR A 22 -40.28 5.00 1.34
CA THR A 22 -39.42 5.08 2.52
C THR A 22 -38.05 4.49 2.23
N ALA A 23 -37.03 5.33 2.15
CA ALA A 23 -35.64 4.92 2.38
C ALA A 23 -35.12 5.76 3.55
N GLY A 24 -34.95 5.12 4.70
CA GLY A 24 -34.42 5.74 5.90
C GLY A 24 -32.96 6.13 5.69
N ALA A 25 -32.69 7.44 5.64
CA ALA A 25 -31.34 7.98 5.76
C ALA A 25 -31.12 8.38 7.22
N ASN A 26 -30.39 7.54 7.95
CA ASN A 26 -29.95 7.84 9.30
C ASN A 26 -28.85 8.91 9.25
N LEU A 27 -29.14 10.06 9.85
CA LEU A 27 -28.23 11.16 10.06
C LEU A 27 -27.36 10.84 11.29
N SER A 28 -26.06 10.62 11.09
CA SER A 28 -25.10 10.56 12.20
C SER A 28 -23.97 11.56 11.94
N ARG A 29 -24.12 12.73 12.57
CA ARG A 29 -23.06 13.72 12.80
C ARG A 29 -22.08 13.15 13.82
N THR A 30 -20.81 13.00 13.47
CA THR A 30 -19.63 13.18 14.33
C THR A 30 -18.45 13.32 13.37
N GLY A 31 -17.72 14.44 13.33
CA GLY A 31 -16.71 14.75 14.34
C GLY A 31 -15.34 14.42 13.74
N GLY A 32 -14.61 15.45 13.33
CA GLY A 32 -13.40 15.34 12.53
C GLY A 32 -12.26 14.57 13.19
N HIS A 33 -11.60 13.75 12.38
CA HIS A 33 -10.21 13.34 12.51
C HIS A 33 -9.65 13.28 11.08
N PRO A 34 -8.58 14.01 10.71
CA PRO A 34 -7.80 13.65 9.54
C PRO A 34 -7.00 12.39 9.91
N HIS A 35 -7.68 11.24 9.89
CA HIS A 35 -7.01 9.95 9.93
C HIS A 35 -6.31 9.80 8.59
N MET A 36 -4.98 10.01 8.60
CA MET A 36 -4.13 9.58 7.50
C MET A 36 -4.54 8.16 7.11
N PRO A 37 -4.74 7.86 5.81
CA PRO A 37 -4.98 6.49 5.43
C PRO A 37 -3.77 5.67 5.92
N PRO A 38 -3.99 4.51 6.58
CA PRO A 38 -2.94 3.51 6.65
C PRO A 38 -2.54 3.29 5.20
N GLN A 39 -1.24 3.20 4.92
CA GLN A 39 -0.79 2.93 3.56
C GLN A 39 -1.44 1.61 3.11
N GLU A 40 -2.54 1.72 2.36
CA GLU A 40 -3.24 0.60 1.77
C GLU A 40 -2.26 0.05 0.75
N VAL A 41 -1.55 -0.99 1.18
CA VAL A 41 -0.93 -1.96 0.31
C VAL A 41 -2.04 -2.55 -0.56
N LEU A 42 -2.43 -1.82 -1.61
CA LEU A 42 -3.44 -2.20 -2.60
C LEU A 42 -3.00 -3.53 -3.21
N SER A 43 -3.45 -4.63 -2.60
CA SER A 43 -3.16 -5.97 -3.05
C SER A 43 -4.06 -6.24 -4.25
N ASP A 44 -3.55 -6.07 -5.46
CA ASP A 44 -4.26 -6.53 -6.65
C ASP A 44 -4.45 -8.05 -6.55
N LYS A 45 -5.55 -8.58 -7.11
CA LYS A 45 -5.98 -9.99 -7.01
C LYS A 45 -4.92 -11.03 -7.42
N GLN A 46 -3.79 -10.57 -7.94
CA GLN A 46 -2.58 -11.33 -8.26
C GLN A 46 -1.57 -11.45 -7.09
N GLY A 47 -1.83 -10.88 -5.90
CA GLY A 47 -0.89 -10.88 -4.79
C GLY A 47 0.27 -9.89 -4.96
N ARG A 48 0.05 -8.83 -5.74
CA ARG A 48 1.01 -7.75 -5.95
C ARG A 48 0.73 -6.62 -4.97
N PHE A 49 1.75 -6.08 -4.33
CA PHE A 49 1.63 -4.98 -3.36
C PHE A 49 2.78 -3.98 -3.54
N ARG A 50 2.53 -2.73 -3.14
CA ARG A 50 3.51 -1.64 -3.22
C ARG A 50 3.99 -1.28 -1.84
N VAL A 51 5.30 -1.10 -1.68
CA VAL A 51 5.92 -0.66 -0.42
C VAL A 51 6.71 0.59 -0.67
N VAL A 52 6.41 1.64 0.10
CA VAL A 52 7.18 2.89 0.08
C VAL A 52 8.27 2.81 1.13
N VAL A 53 9.51 3.04 0.71
CA VAL A 53 10.69 3.00 1.56
C VAL A 53 11.32 4.39 1.57
N ALA A 54 11.26 5.06 2.72
CA ALA A 54 11.90 6.37 2.88
C ALA A 54 13.44 6.25 2.86
N LYS A 55 14.11 7.21 2.23
CA LYS A 55 15.58 7.33 2.21
C LYS A 55 16.14 7.85 3.53
N SER A 56 15.66 7.29 4.64
CA SER A 56 16.03 7.70 6.00
C SER A 56 17.40 7.18 6.43
N ARG A 57 17.91 6.12 5.78
CA ARG A 57 19.24 5.52 6.02
C ARG A 57 20.14 5.78 4.81
N PRO A 58 21.47 5.72 4.93
CA PRO A 58 22.37 5.82 3.78
C PRO A 58 22.29 4.59 2.86
N ASN A 59 21.93 3.44 3.41
CA ASN A 59 21.85 2.16 2.74
C ASN A 59 20.40 1.65 2.69
N LEU A 60 20.01 1.13 1.53
CA LEU A 60 18.72 0.46 1.35
C LEU A 60 18.65 -0.81 2.21
N GLY A 61 19.74 -1.59 2.24
CA GLY A 61 19.90 -2.77 3.10
C GLY A 61 19.10 -3.98 2.62
N ILE A 62 18.95 -4.17 1.31
CA ILE A 62 18.39 -5.41 0.74
C ILE A 62 19.45 -6.17 -0.03
N ALA A 63 19.37 -7.49 0.02
CA ALA A 63 20.07 -8.35 -0.92
C ALA A 63 19.04 -9.01 -1.83
N ILE A 64 19.32 -8.98 -3.13
CA ILE A 64 18.50 -9.63 -4.15
C ILE A 64 19.29 -10.77 -4.80
N GLU A 65 18.59 -11.84 -5.16
CA GLU A 65 19.09 -12.89 -6.06
C GLU A 65 18.21 -12.94 -7.32
N GLY A 66 18.72 -13.55 -8.38
CA GLY A 66 17.96 -13.74 -9.61
C GLY A 66 18.07 -12.58 -10.60
N GLY A 67 17.35 -12.71 -11.70
CA GLY A 67 17.41 -11.89 -12.91
C GLY A 67 17.11 -12.72 -14.14
N ALA A 68 16.79 -12.06 -15.27
CA ALA A 68 16.38 -12.70 -16.52
C ALA A 68 17.36 -13.75 -17.07
N ASP A 69 18.64 -13.61 -16.73
CA ASP A 69 19.73 -14.54 -17.09
C ASP A 69 19.74 -15.83 -16.25
N THR A 70 18.95 -15.89 -15.18
CA THR A 70 18.94 -17.00 -14.22
C THR A 70 17.63 -17.79 -14.26
N LYS A 71 17.59 -18.93 -13.54
CA LYS A 71 16.36 -19.73 -13.35
C LYS A 71 15.21 -18.94 -12.72
N GLN A 72 15.49 -17.81 -12.08
CA GLN A 72 14.51 -16.88 -11.53
C GLN A 72 14.58 -15.58 -12.32
N SER A 73 13.72 -15.44 -13.33
CA SER A 73 13.72 -14.27 -14.21
C SER A 73 13.38 -12.95 -13.50
N ILE A 74 12.77 -13.04 -12.32
CA ILE A 74 12.37 -11.91 -11.47
C ILE A 74 13.28 -11.87 -10.23
N PRO A 75 13.87 -10.72 -9.88
CA PRO A 75 14.73 -10.61 -8.70
C PRO A 75 13.95 -10.85 -7.40
N ARG A 76 14.54 -11.66 -6.51
CA ARG A 76 13.96 -12.07 -5.22
C ARG A 76 14.77 -11.51 -4.05
N VAL A 77 14.10 -11.06 -3.01
CA VAL A 77 14.76 -10.65 -1.75
C VAL A 77 15.24 -11.87 -0.99
N ILE A 78 16.54 -11.94 -0.69
CA ILE A 78 17.15 -13.04 0.07
C ILE A 78 17.55 -12.65 1.49
N ASN A 79 17.79 -11.36 1.70
CA ASN A 79 18.22 -10.86 2.98
C ASN A 79 17.81 -9.39 3.14
N ILE A 80 17.52 -9.00 4.37
CA ILE A 80 17.22 -7.62 4.75
C ILE A 80 18.11 -7.28 5.94
N ALA A 81 18.94 -6.26 5.78
CA ALA A 81 19.80 -5.77 6.84
C ALA A 81 18.98 -4.97 7.86
N GLY A 82 19.09 -5.31 9.15
CA GLY A 82 18.39 -4.59 10.24
C GLY A 82 18.76 -3.12 10.36
N ASN A 83 19.93 -2.73 9.82
CA ASN A 83 20.35 -1.33 9.72
C ASN A 83 19.97 -0.66 8.39
N GLY A 84 19.18 -1.30 7.52
CA GLY A 84 18.73 -0.74 6.24
C GLY A 84 17.43 0.05 6.32
N ALA A 85 17.18 0.91 5.34
CA ALA A 85 15.90 1.62 5.22
C ALA A 85 14.72 0.69 4.98
N VAL A 86 14.94 -0.43 4.30
CA VAL A 86 13.89 -1.41 4.04
C VAL A 86 13.39 -2.08 5.32
N PHE A 87 14.27 -2.30 6.29
CA PHE A 87 13.88 -2.83 7.59
C PHE A 87 13.00 -1.83 8.35
N GLU A 88 13.36 -0.55 8.34
CA GLU A 88 12.57 0.52 8.97
C GLU A 88 11.17 0.67 8.33
N ALA A 89 11.07 0.52 7.02
CA ALA A 89 9.80 0.61 6.30
C ALA A 89 8.85 -0.56 6.65
N GLY A 90 9.38 -1.71 7.09
CA GLY A 90 8.59 -2.86 7.59
C GLY A 90 7.69 -3.57 6.57
N GLY A 91 7.60 -3.11 5.32
CA GLY A 91 6.70 -3.67 4.29
C GLY A 91 7.32 -4.73 3.39
N ILE A 92 8.63 -4.95 3.45
CA ILE A 92 9.35 -5.91 2.59
C ILE A 92 9.87 -7.06 3.45
N ARG A 93 9.73 -8.29 2.95
CA ARG A 93 10.21 -9.51 3.61
C ARG A 93 11.08 -10.36 2.70
N VAL A 94 11.94 -11.17 3.31
CA VAL A 94 12.73 -12.19 2.61
C VAL A 94 11.80 -13.18 1.93
N GLY A 95 12.11 -13.53 0.68
CA GLY A 95 11.33 -14.44 -0.16
C GLY A 95 10.38 -13.74 -1.13
N GLN A 96 10.16 -12.42 -0.99
CA GLN A 96 9.31 -11.65 -1.89
C GLN A 96 10.01 -11.36 -3.23
N LEU A 97 9.22 -11.30 -4.30
CA LEU A 97 9.70 -11.00 -5.64
C LEU A 97 9.52 -9.50 -5.93
N ILE A 98 10.55 -8.87 -6.49
CA ILE A 98 10.52 -7.44 -6.87
C ILE A 98 10.18 -7.34 -8.36
N LEU A 99 9.01 -6.81 -8.67
CA LEU A 99 8.53 -6.64 -10.03
C LEU A 99 9.00 -5.30 -10.63
N ALA A 100 8.92 -4.23 -9.85
CA ALA A 100 9.29 -2.89 -10.29
C ALA A 100 9.73 -2.02 -9.11
N VAL A 101 10.44 -0.95 -9.43
CA VAL A 101 11.04 -0.04 -8.47
C VAL A 101 10.99 1.38 -9.01
N ASP A 102 10.38 2.31 -8.27
CA ASP A 102 10.30 3.74 -8.62
C ASP A 102 9.86 3.96 -10.08
N ASP A 103 8.82 3.24 -10.51
CA ASP A 103 8.27 3.23 -11.87
C ASP A 103 9.11 2.49 -12.93
N GLN A 104 10.21 1.84 -12.56
CA GLN A 104 11.02 1.01 -13.46
C GLN A 104 10.76 -0.50 -13.26
N ASN A 105 10.29 -1.18 -14.31
CA ASN A 105 10.14 -2.63 -14.29
C ASN A 105 11.49 -3.36 -14.25
N LEU A 106 11.61 -4.28 -13.30
CA LEU A 106 12.75 -5.17 -13.16
C LEU A 106 12.50 -6.56 -13.79
N GLU A 107 11.26 -6.86 -14.14
CA GLU A 107 10.93 -8.10 -14.88
C GLU A 107 11.64 -8.14 -16.23
N GLY A 108 12.32 -9.25 -16.52
CA GLY A 108 13.06 -9.40 -17.77
C GLY A 108 14.40 -8.65 -17.80
N LYS A 109 14.82 -8.04 -16.69
CA LYS A 109 16.15 -7.44 -16.54
C LYS A 109 17.16 -8.43 -15.98
N SER A 110 18.39 -8.37 -16.47
CA SER A 110 19.50 -9.13 -15.90
C SER A 110 19.76 -8.72 -14.46
N HIS A 111 20.40 -9.60 -13.69
CA HIS A 111 20.71 -9.33 -12.28
C HIS A 111 21.44 -7.99 -12.08
N GLU A 112 22.46 -7.75 -12.90
CA GLU A 112 23.26 -6.52 -12.86
C GLU A 112 22.42 -5.28 -13.21
N GLU A 113 21.60 -5.35 -14.25
CA GLU A 113 20.68 -4.25 -14.60
C GLU A 113 19.71 -3.95 -13.45
N ALA A 114 19.11 -4.98 -12.85
CA ALA A 114 18.19 -4.79 -11.75
C ALA A 114 18.86 -4.17 -10.53
N ALA A 115 20.04 -4.68 -10.13
CA ALA A 115 20.83 -4.12 -9.04
C ALA A 115 21.22 -2.65 -9.31
N ARG A 116 21.61 -2.34 -10.55
CA ARG A 116 21.98 -1.00 -10.98
C ARG A 116 20.79 -0.04 -10.97
N LEU A 117 19.63 -0.47 -11.44
CA LEU A 117 18.39 0.33 -11.40
C LEU A 117 17.98 0.64 -9.97
N ILE A 118 17.93 -0.37 -9.10
CA ILE A 118 17.65 -0.18 -7.66
C ILE A 118 18.66 0.79 -7.04
N SER A 119 19.95 0.59 -7.30
CA SER A 119 20.99 1.47 -6.77
C SER A 119 20.83 2.91 -7.28
N SER A 120 20.54 3.08 -8.57
CA SER A 120 20.33 4.39 -9.20
C SER A 120 19.12 5.11 -8.63
N CYS A 121 17.98 4.43 -8.48
CA CYS A 121 16.78 4.99 -7.87
C CYS A 121 17.01 5.35 -6.39
N TRP A 122 17.81 4.58 -5.67
CA TRP A 122 18.19 4.90 -4.29
C TRP A 122 19.09 6.14 -4.21
N LEU A 123 20.12 6.21 -5.04
CA LEU A 123 21.09 7.31 -5.12
C LEU A 123 20.47 8.61 -5.67
N SER A 124 19.40 8.50 -6.45
CA SER A 124 18.65 9.63 -6.99
C SER A 124 18.11 10.50 -5.84
N ARG A 125 18.44 11.79 -5.83
CA ARG A 125 17.87 12.74 -4.85
C ARG A 125 16.53 13.33 -5.29
N SER A 126 15.97 12.87 -6.41
CA SER A 126 14.71 13.38 -6.96
C SER A 126 13.52 13.11 -6.04
N ARG A 127 13.48 11.91 -5.44
CA ARG A 127 12.43 11.49 -4.50
C ARG A 127 13.04 11.14 -3.14
N PRO A 128 12.48 11.65 -2.03
CA PRO A 128 12.91 11.28 -0.67
C PRO A 128 12.50 9.85 -0.27
N GLU A 129 11.63 9.23 -1.06
CA GLU A 129 11.12 7.88 -0.85
C GLU A 129 11.25 7.08 -2.15
N MET A 130 11.30 5.77 -2.01
CA MET A 130 11.48 4.82 -3.09
C MET A 130 10.36 3.79 -3.03
N GLU A 131 9.64 3.61 -4.12
CA GLU A 131 8.52 2.67 -4.16
C GLU A 131 8.96 1.33 -4.74
N PHE A 132 8.60 0.23 -4.08
CA PHE A 132 8.82 -1.12 -4.57
C PHE A 132 7.48 -1.78 -4.88
N LEU A 133 7.31 -2.22 -6.12
CA LEU A 133 6.23 -3.12 -6.50
C LEU A 133 6.73 -4.55 -6.32
N MET A 134 6.10 -5.29 -5.42
CA MET A 134 6.46 -6.65 -5.09
C MET A 134 5.30 -7.61 -5.28
N MET A 135 5.62 -8.90 -5.30
CA MET A 135 4.64 -9.98 -5.35
C MET A 135 4.92 -10.99 -4.26
N ASP A 136 3.86 -11.45 -3.61
CA ASP A 136 3.94 -12.60 -2.72
C ASP A 136 4.16 -13.86 -3.56
N ARG A 137 4.97 -14.79 -3.06
CA ARG A 137 5.10 -16.09 -3.72
C ARG A 137 3.77 -16.81 -3.54
N LYS A 138 3.20 -17.41 -4.60
CA LYS A 138 1.96 -18.23 -4.48
C LYS A 138 2.01 -19.02 -3.17
N PRO A 139 1.04 -18.87 -2.26
CA PRO A 139 1.06 -19.58 -0.99
C PRO A 139 1.13 -21.05 -1.34
N SER A 140 2.23 -21.68 -0.95
CA SER A 140 2.37 -23.10 -1.13
C SER A 140 1.38 -23.76 -0.17
N PRO A 141 0.78 -24.92 -0.48
CA PRO A 141 -0.11 -25.63 0.45
C PRO A 141 0.55 -25.91 1.82
N SER A 142 1.87 -25.78 1.95
CA SER A 142 2.62 -25.78 3.20
C SER A 142 2.38 -24.56 4.11
N ASP A 143 2.09 -23.38 3.57
CA ASP A 143 1.86 -22.15 4.35
C ASP A 143 0.48 -22.14 5.03
N LEU A 144 -0.50 -22.87 4.45
CA LEU A 144 -1.82 -23.06 5.05
C LEU A 144 -1.76 -23.89 6.35
N ARG A 145 -0.75 -24.75 6.48
CA ARG A 145 -0.53 -25.65 7.62
C ARG A 145 -0.09 -24.92 8.90
N LYS A 146 0.36 -23.66 8.81
CA LYS A 146 0.80 -22.86 9.97
C LYS A 146 -0.26 -21.90 10.52
N SER A 147 -1.39 -21.71 9.82
CA SER A 147 -2.50 -20.88 10.33
C SER A 147 -3.53 -21.65 11.17
N SER A 148 -3.46 -22.98 11.18
CA SER A 148 -4.31 -23.81 12.02
C SER A 148 -3.77 -23.86 13.45
N ALA A 149 -4.00 -22.80 14.22
CA ALA A 149 -4.01 -22.94 15.68
C ALA A 149 -5.13 -23.94 16.04
N PRO A 150 -4.86 -24.99 16.84
CA PRO A 150 -5.92 -25.87 17.30
C PRO A 150 -6.86 -25.07 18.20
N ILE A 151 -8.14 -25.03 17.83
CA ILE A 151 -9.21 -24.61 18.73
C ILE A 151 -9.25 -25.67 19.83
N ILE A 152 -8.76 -25.32 21.02
CA ILE A 152 -8.98 -26.14 22.21
C ILE A 152 -10.47 -26.03 22.54
N GLN A 153 -11.24 -27.05 22.17
CA GLN A 153 -12.51 -27.35 22.83
C GLN A 153 -12.30 -28.53 23.77
N SER A 154 -12.37 -28.26 25.08
CA SER A 154 -13.13 -28.99 26.12
C SER A 154 -12.54 -28.69 27.49
#